data_AF-A0A819PLU2-F1
#
_entry.id   AF-A0A819PLU2-F1
#
_cell.length_a   1.000
_cell.length_b   1.000
_cell.length_c   1.000
_cell.angle_alpha   90.00
_cell.angle_beta   90.00
_cell.angle_gamma   90.00
#
_symmetry.space_group_name_H-M   'P 1'
#
loop_
_entity.id
_entity.type
_entity.pdbx_description
1 polymer ?
#
loop_
_entity_poly.entity_id
_entity_poly.type
_entity_poly.pdbx_seq_one_letter_code
_entity_poly.pdbx_strand_id
1 'polypeptide(L)'
;MRNTFTSCTNRRRTVENRTSLPSKNNSNITYSPNEPDLLECLLMDYNDNYLINCLLGCAYGQALGDAYGLSTEFEKRKTVASNYPDRSKIIPFPDYKLTGHSSRCERGDWTDETDQWILILETLIEGNGDERIFAKKLERWIEYGFPELNDSAGMGLGANIQQVVFSHGYLRNPIETSRMIWEHGNRQAALNEAVMRYSAAAFVHFDGLEKVTKA
;
A
#
# COMPACT_ATOMS: atom_id res chain seq x y z
N MET A 1 34.44 8.36 -8.10
CA MET A 1 34.01 8.73 -6.73
C MET A 1 33.27 10.06 -6.80
N ARG A 2 31.94 10.04 -6.72
CA ARG A 2 31.12 11.23 -6.46
C ARG A 2 30.10 10.83 -5.42
N ASN A 3 30.33 11.29 -4.20
CA ASN A 3 29.33 11.31 -3.13
C ASN A 3 28.40 12.49 -3.40
N THR A 4 27.10 12.23 -3.44
CA THR A 4 26.08 13.26 -3.25
C THR A 4 25.13 12.76 -2.17
N PHE A 5 25.50 13.07 -0.93
CA PHE A 5 24.58 13.15 0.20
C PHE A 5 23.74 14.41 -0.02
N THR A 6 22.42 14.27 -0.13
CA THR A 6 21.50 15.41 -0.05
C THR A 6 20.93 15.42 1.35
N SER A 7 21.57 16.19 2.26
CA SER A 7 21.00 16.55 3.55
C SER A 7 19.91 17.60 3.31
N CYS A 8 18.67 17.34 3.73
CA CYS A 8 17.64 18.37 3.72
C CYS A 8 17.86 19.30 4.92
N THR A 9 18.28 20.52 4.63
CA THR A 9 18.51 21.57 5.63
C THR A 9 17.19 22.24 6.00
N ASN A 10 16.96 22.33 7.32
CA ASN A 10 15.92 23.13 7.95
C ASN A 10 15.93 24.56 7.41
N ARG A 11 14.86 24.97 6.71
CA ARG A 11 14.61 26.37 6.39
C ARG A 11 13.44 26.87 7.22
N ARG A 12 13.74 27.40 8.41
CA ARG A 12 12.82 28.21 9.23
C ARG A 12 12.28 29.35 8.37
N ARG A 13 10.96 29.39 8.14
CA ARG A 13 10.28 30.61 7.71
C ARG A 13 9.84 31.40 8.93
N THR A 14 10.14 32.68 8.86
CA THR A 14 9.87 33.74 9.82
C THR A 14 8.37 33.92 10.06
N VAL A 15 8.00 34.08 11.33
CA VAL A 15 6.66 34.40 11.79
C VAL A 15 6.39 35.88 11.52
N GLU A 16 5.40 36.18 10.68
CA GLU A 16 4.77 37.50 10.63
C GLU A 16 3.29 37.38 10.98
N ASN A 17 2.90 38.20 11.96
CA ASN A 17 1.56 38.32 12.53
C ASN A 17 0.52 38.73 11.49
N ARG A 18 -0.56 37.94 11.35
CA ARG A 18 -1.86 38.42 10.85
C ARG A 18 -3.00 37.88 11.70
N THR A 19 -3.56 38.80 12.48
CA THR A 19 -4.98 39.00 12.80
C THR A 19 -5.89 37.77 12.89
N SER A 20 -6.34 37.54 14.12
CA SER A 20 -7.35 36.58 14.58
C SER A 20 -8.60 36.47 13.69
N LEU A 21 -8.89 35.25 13.24
CA LEU A 21 -10.19 34.81 12.73
C LEU A 21 -10.67 33.60 13.56
N PRO A 22 -12.00 33.42 13.72
CA PRO A 22 -12.60 32.78 14.88
C PRO A 22 -12.45 31.26 14.88
N SER A 23 -12.30 30.70 16.09
CA SER A 23 -12.29 29.26 16.35
C SER A 23 -13.59 28.62 15.88
N LYS A 24 -13.53 27.88 14.77
CA LYS A 24 -14.52 26.84 14.47
C LYS A 24 -13.96 25.51 14.91
N ASN A 25 -14.25 25.17 16.17
CA ASN A 25 -14.44 23.78 16.56
C ASN A 25 -15.57 23.21 15.69
N ASN A 26 -15.27 22.17 14.89
CA ASN A 26 -16.14 21.01 14.67
C ASN A 26 -15.57 20.11 13.56
N SER A 27 -14.90 19.05 13.98
CA SER A 27 -15.13 17.71 13.45
C SER A 27 -14.80 16.72 14.56
N ASN A 28 -15.75 16.58 15.48
CA ASN A 28 -15.81 15.43 16.39
C ASN A 28 -15.98 14.18 15.51
N ILE A 29 -14.89 13.48 15.22
CA ILE A 29 -15.00 12.05 14.93
C ILE A 29 -15.11 11.38 16.30
N THR A 30 -16.34 11.30 16.80
CA THR A 30 -16.66 10.43 17.93
C THR A 30 -16.72 9.01 17.41
N TYR A 31 -15.67 8.23 17.63
CA TYR A 31 -15.83 6.78 17.71
C TYR A 31 -16.84 6.52 18.83
N SER A 32 -18.02 6.01 18.46
CA SER A 32 -19.04 5.62 19.43
C SER A 32 -18.53 4.37 20.16
N PRO A 33 -18.35 4.39 21.49
CA PRO A 33 -17.86 3.22 22.24
C PRO A 33 -18.80 2.00 22.19
N ASN A 34 -19.98 2.15 21.57
CA ASN A 34 -21.04 1.16 21.51
C ASN A 34 -21.46 0.84 20.06
N GLU A 35 -20.66 1.18 19.05
CA GLU A 35 -20.84 0.54 17.75
C GLU A 35 -20.49 -0.94 17.91
N PRO A 36 -21.39 -1.88 17.51
CA PRO A 36 -21.03 -3.28 17.51
C PRO A 36 -19.78 -3.44 16.65
N ASP A 37 -18.78 -4.12 17.19
CA ASP A 37 -17.62 -4.50 16.40
C ASP A 37 -18.16 -5.27 15.18
N LEU A 38 -17.94 -4.73 13.99
CA LEU A 38 -18.40 -5.34 12.74
C LEU A 38 -17.85 -6.77 12.63
N LEU A 39 -16.72 -7.06 13.29
CA LEU A 39 -16.15 -8.37 13.47
C LEU A 39 -17.02 -9.30 14.34
N GLU A 40 -17.66 -8.81 15.39
CA GLU A 40 -18.53 -9.61 16.29
C GLU A 40 -19.81 -10.07 15.59
N CYS A 41 -20.41 -9.21 14.77
CA CYS A 41 -21.60 -9.53 13.96
C CYS A 41 -21.29 -10.57 12.87
N LEU A 42 -20.07 -10.53 12.34
CA LEU A 42 -19.54 -11.48 11.37
C LEU A 42 -19.27 -12.85 12.02
N LEU A 43 -18.95 -12.91 13.32
CA LEU A 43 -18.52 -14.12 14.03
C LEU A 43 -19.64 -15.05 14.55
N MET A 44 -20.92 -14.76 14.29
CA MET A 44 -22.04 -15.45 14.94
C MET A 44 -22.73 -16.56 14.14
N ASP A 45 -22.42 -16.78 12.85
CA ASP A 45 -23.04 -17.86 12.07
C ASP A 45 -22.01 -18.85 11.50
N TYR A 46 -22.21 -20.14 11.78
CA TYR A 46 -21.15 -21.17 11.73
C TYR A 46 -20.78 -21.67 10.31
N ASN A 47 -21.08 -20.87 9.27
CA ASN A 47 -20.56 -21.01 7.91
C ASN A 47 -19.82 -19.74 7.46
N ASP A 48 -20.18 -18.59 8.04
CA ASP A 48 -19.53 -17.30 7.79
C ASP A 48 -18.21 -17.22 8.56
N ASN A 49 -18.11 -17.78 9.77
CA ASN A 49 -16.88 -17.73 10.58
C ASN A 49 -15.65 -18.30 9.88
N TYR A 50 -15.82 -19.38 9.12
CA TYR A 50 -14.73 -19.97 8.36
C TYR A 50 -14.34 -19.09 7.18
N LEU A 51 -15.33 -18.60 6.43
CA LEU A 51 -15.11 -17.70 5.30
C LEU A 51 -14.44 -16.39 5.74
N ILE A 52 -14.94 -15.77 6.80
CA ILE A 52 -14.37 -14.57 7.41
C ILE A 52 -12.95 -14.85 7.88
N ASN A 53 -12.69 -15.97 8.53
CA ASN A 53 -11.33 -16.35 8.92
C ASN A 53 -10.41 -16.50 7.69
N CYS A 54 -10.89 -17.09 6.59
CA CYS A 54 -10.12 -17.15 5.34
C CYS A 54 -9.88 -15.76 4.74
N LEU A 55 -10.87 -14.88 4.74
CA LEU A 55 -10.74 -13.50 4.25
C LEU A 55 -9.75 -12.73 5.12
N LEU A 56 -9.93 -12.71 6.43
CA LEU A 56 -8.99 -12.09 7.38
C LEU A 56 -7.58 -12.68 7.23
N GLY A 57 -7.47 -14.00 7.08
CA GLY A 57 -6.20 -14.67 6.81
C GLY A 57 -5.55 -14.22 5.50
N CYS A 58 -6.34 -13.94 4.46
CA CYS A 58 -5.85 -13.36 3.21
C CYS A 58 -5.38 -11.92 3.40
N ALA A 59 -6.15 -11.09 4.11
CA ALA A 59 -5.81 -9.68 4.37
C ALA A 59 -4.55 -9.54 5.25
N TYR A 60 -4.53 -10.23 6.39
CA TYR A 60 -3.37 -10.24 7.27
C TYR A 60 -2.19 -10.96 6.65
N GLY A 61 -2.42 -12.01 5.87
CA GLY A 61 -1.36 -12.72 5.14
C GLY A 61 -0.70 -11.85 4.08
N GLN A 62 -1.47 -11.04 3.36
CA GLN A 62 -0.97 -10.02 2.42
C GLN A 62 -0.05 -9.04 3.15
N ALA A 63 -0.57 -8.37 4.19
CA ALA A 63 0.16 -7.35 4.94
C ALA A 63 1.40 -7.90 5.67
N LEU A 64 1.26 -9.04 6.33
CA LEU A 64 2.36 -9.69 7.06
C LEU A 64 3.42 -10.23 6.10
N GLY A 65 3.01 -10.78 4.95
CA GLY A 65 3.93 -11.28 3.93
C GLY A 65 4.79 -10.17 3.34
N ASP A 66 4.17 -9.05 3.00
CA ASP A 66 4.81 -7.81 2.55
C ASP A 66 5.83 -7.30 3.60
N ALA A 67 5.36 -7.02 4.83
CA ALA A 67 6.20 -6.55 5.92
C ALA A 67 7.36 -7.51 6.26
N TYR A 68 7.10 -8.82 6.26
CA TYR A 68 8.13 -9.83 6.51
C TYR A 68 9.14 -9.93 5.35
N GLY A 69 8.68 -9.70 4.11
CA GLY A 69 9.49 -9.69 2.89
C GLY A 69 10.65 -8.67 2.93
N LEU A 70 10.43 -7.51 3.55
CA LEU A 70 11.44 -6.47 3.78
C LEU A 70 12.72 -7.00 4.44
N SER A 71 12.63 -8.07 5.22
CA SER A 71 13.79 -8.70 5.86
C SER A 71 14.82 -9.27 4.88
N THR A 72 14.44 -9.46 3.60
CA THR A 72 15.28 -10.06 2.56
C THR A 72 15.18 -9.39 1.18
N GLU A 73 14.38 -8.34 1.04
CA GLU A 73 14.21 -7.66 -0.25
C GLU A 73 15.54 -7.09 -0.78
N PHE A 74 15.78 -7.30 -2.08
CA PHE A 74 17.03 -6.99 -2.79
C PHE A 74 18.31 -7.67 -2.25
N GLU A 75 18.21 -8.54 -1.25
CA GLU A 75 19.36 -9.25 -0.70
C GLU A 75 19.73 -10.47 -1.53
N LYS A 76 21.04 -10.73 -1.62
CA LYS A 76 21.53 -11.96 -2.24
C LYS A 76 21.29 -13.12 -1.29
N ARG A 77 20.87 -14.27 -1.84
CA ARG A 77 20.69 -15.53 -1.08
C ARG A 77 21.88 -15.88 -0.17
N LYS A 78 23.12 -15.60 -0.60
CA LYS A 78 24.33 -15.82 0.22
C LYS A 78 24.38 -14.88 1.43
N THR A 79 24.00 -13.62 1.27
CA THR A 79 23.92 -12.64 2.36
C THR A 79 22.86 -13.05 3.38
N VAL A 80 21.66 -13.41 2.91
CA VAL A 80 20.58 -13.92 3.77
C VAL A 80 21.03 -15.15 4.56
N ALA A 81 21.65 -16.14 3.90
CA ALA A 81 22.16 -17.34 4.57
C ALA A 81 23.29 -17.06 5.57
N SER A 82 24.07 -15.99 5.36
CA SER A 82 25.10 -15.57 6.32
C SER A 82 24.51 -14.83 7.51
N ASN A 83 23.44 -14.05 7.31
CA ASN A 83 22.74 -13.33 8.36
C ASN A 83 21.87 -14.28 9.22
N TYR A 84 21.31 -15.31 8.59
CA TYR A 84 20.44 -16.31 9.22
C TYR A 84 20.91 -17.73 8.86
N PRO A 85 21.95 -18.25 9.54
CA PRO A 85 22.57 -19.54 9.18
C PRO A 85 21.70 -20.75 9.52
N ASP A 86 20.86 -20.65 10.54
CA ASP A 86 19.96 -21.72 10.97
C ASP A 86 18.64 -21.67 10.18
N ARG A 87 18.56 -22.45 9.09
CA ARG A 87 17.38 -22.50 8.21
C ARG A 87 16.15 -23.17 8.85
N SER A 88 16.30 -23.79 10.02
CA SER A 88 15.16 -24.36 10.76
C SER A 88 14.37 -23.29 11.52
N LYS A 89 14.94 -22.09 11.66
CA LYS A 89 14.33 -20.96 12.36
C LYS A 89 13.80 -19.94 11.36
N ILE A 90 12.69 -19.31 11.74
CA ILE A 90 12.18 -18.13 11.05
C ILE A 90 13.13 -16.94 11.26
N ILE A 91 13.11 -16.01 10.32
CA ILE A 91 13.75 -14.72 10.52
C ILE A 91 12.99 -14.00 11.64
N PRO A 92 13.69 -13.44 12.66
CA PRO A 92 13.02 -12.68 13.71
C PRO A 92 12.23 -11.51 13.10
N PHE A 93 10.98 -11.33 13.53
CA PHE A 93 10.12 -10.25 13.07
C PHE A 93 9.42 -9.60 14.28
N PRO A 94 9.38 -8.26 14.37
CA PRO A 94 9.91 -7.27 13.42
C PRO A 94 11.43 -7.03 13.55
N ASP A 95 12.10 -7.78 14.42
CA ASP A 95 13.51 -7.59 14.80
C ASP A 95 14.54 -8.21 13.83
N TYR A 96 14.23 -8.22 12.52
CA TYR A 96 15.17 -8.71 11.51
C TYR A 96 16.39 -7.78 11.37
N LYS A 97 17.46 -8.28 10.78
CA LYS A 97 18.63 -7.46 10.46
C LYS A 97 18.29 -6.48 9.35
N LEU A 98 18.48 -5.18 9.59
CA LEU A 98 18.21 -4.14 8.61
C LEU A 98 19.14 -4.26 7.40
N THR A 99 18.56 -4.11 6.22
CA THR A 99 19.23 -3.97 4.93
C THR A 99 19.28 -2.50 4.53
N GLY A 100 20.00 -2.17 3.45
CA GLY A 100 19.99 -0.80 2.92
C GLY A 100 18.64 -0.38 2.33
N HIS A 101 17.78 -1.34 1.98
CA HIS A 101 16.42 -1.09 1.56
C HIS A 101 15.49 -0.94 2.76
N SER A 102 15.46 -1.97 3.63
CA SER A 102 14.54 -2.05 4.76
C SER A 102 14.78 -0.99 5.84
N SER A 103 15.96 -0.34 5.86
CA SER A 103 16.26 0.75 6.80
C SER A 103 15.46 2.03 6.54
N ARG A 104 14.65 2.06 5.48
CA ARG A 104 13.79 3.20 5.10
C ARG A 104 12.38 3.09 5.66
N CYS A 105 11.97 1.90 6.09
CA CYS A 105 10.65 1.63 6.64
C CYS A 105 10.74 1.49 8.16
N GLU A 106 9.64 1.74 8.86
CA GLU A 106 9.56 1.39 10.28
C GLU A 106 9.58 -0.14 10.45
N ARG A 107 10.10 -0.62 11.58
CA ARG A 107 10.22 -2.05 11.80
C ARG A 107 8.84 -2.69 11.96
N GLY A 108 8.56 -3.66 11.10
CA GLY A 108 7.28 -4.36 11.10
C GLY A 108 6.19 -3.66 10.30
N ASP A 109 6.51 -2.53 9.68
CA ASP A 109 5.65 -1.85 8.74
C ASP A 109 5.60 -2.59 7.40
N TRP A 110 4.50 -2.44 6.67
CA TRP A 110 4.34 -2.98 5.32
C TRP A 110 4.83 -1.97 4.28
N THR A 111 4.64 -2.26 2.98
CA THR A 111 5.13 -1.42 1.89
C THR A 111 4.00 -1.00 0.95
N ASP A 112 4.38 -0.49 -0.22
CA ASP A 112 3.44 -0.12 -1.26
C ASP A 112 2.61 -1.28 -1.79
N GLU A 113 3.02 -2.54 -1.56
CA GLU A 113 2.21 -3.70 -1.93
C GLU A 113 0.88 -3.70 -1.17
N THR A 114 0.94 -3.56 0.16
CA THR A 114 -0.24 -3.54 1.03
C THR A 114 -1.04 -2.25 0.87
N ASP A 115 -0.36 -1.10 0.75
CA ASP A 115 -1.07 0.16 0.55
C ASP A 115 -1.89 0.15 -0.74
N GLN A 116 -1.28 -0.23 -1.86
CA GLN A 116 -1.99 -0.29 -3.13
C GLN A 116 -3.07 -1.37 -3.14
N TRP A 117 -2.92 -2.44 -2.35
CA TRP A 117 -3.97 -3.44 -2.14
C TRP A 117 -5.20 -2.83 -1.43
N ILE A 118 -4.99 -2.02 -0.38
CA ILE A 118 -6.05 -1.27 0.31
C ILE A 118 -6.77 -0.32 -0.67
N LEU A 119 -6.02 0.42 -1.50
CA LEU A 119 -6.61 1.34 -2.49
C LEU A 119 -7.50 0.60 -3.52
N ILE A 120 -7.10 -0.62 -3.94
CA ILE A 120 -7.93 -1.45 -4.82
C ILE A 120 -9.20 -1.90 -4.11
N LEU A 121 -9.09 -2.38 -2.87
CA LEU A 121 -10.27 -2.78 -2.08
C LEU A 121 -11.27 -1.64 -1.94
N GLU A 122 -10.81 -0.46 -1.55
CA GLU A 122 -11.67 0.72 -1.45
C GLU A 122 -12.32 1.08 -2.79
N THR A 123 -11.56 0.98 -3.90
CA THR A 123 -12.10 1.24 -5.24
C THR A 123 -13.18 0.22 -5.62
N LEU A 124 -12.98 -1.05 -5.30
CA LEU A 124 -13.96 -2.11 -5.54
C LEU A 124 -15.24 -1.87 -4.73
N ILE A 125 -15.11 -1.44 -3.48
CA ILE A 125 -16.24 -1.17 -2.58
C ILE A 125 -17.00 0.11 -2.97
N GLU A 126 -16.30 1.23 -3.15
CA GLU A 126 -16.90 2.55 -3.39
C GLU A 126 -17.32 2.78 -4.84
N GLY A 127 -16.58 2.17 -5.78
CA GLY A 127 -16.62 2.49 -7.19
C GLY A 127 -16.88 1.30 -8.11
N ASN A 128 -17.13 0.12 -7.55
CA ASN A 128 -17.27 -1.13 -8.31
C ASN A 128 -16.12 -1.34 -9.31
N GLY A 129 -14.89 -1.01 -8.89
CA GLY A 129 -13.68 -1.18 -9.71
C GLY A 129 -13.45 -0.11 -10.78
N ASP A 130 -14.11 1.05 -10.73
CA ASP A 130 -13.87 2.14 -11.69
C ASP A 130 -12.39 2.57 -11.70
N GLU A 131 -11.75 2.43 -12.86
CA GLU A 131 -10.33 2.63 -13.04
C GLU A 131 -9.89 4.08 -12.76
N ARG A 132 -10.79 5.06 -12.95
CA ARG A 132 -10.52 6.48 -12.71
C ARG A 132 -10.62 6.82 -11.23
N ILE A 133 -11.43 6.10 -10.47
CA ILE A 133 -11.46 6.23 -9.01
C ILE A 133 -10.13 5.71 -8.44
N PHE A 134 -9.70 4.52 -8.87
CA PHE A 134 -8.39 3.99 -8.49
C PHE A 134 -7.25 4.95 -8.87
N ALA A 135 -7.25 5.49 -10.09
CA ALA A 135 -6.21 6.43 -10.54
C ALA A 135 -6.08 7.67 -9.63
N LYS A 136 -7.21 8.23 -9.19
CA LYS A 136 -7.21 9.37 -8.25
C LYS A 136 -6.74 8.97 -6.85
N LYS A 137 -7.15 7.80 -6.36
CA LYS A 137 -6.70 7.27 -5.07
C LYS A 137 -5.19 7.01 -5.08
N LEU A 138 -4.66 6.42 -6.16
CA LEU A 138 -3.22 6.16 -6.31
C LEU A 138 -2.41 7.47 -6.39
N GLU A 139 -2.84 8.44 -7.19
CA GLU A 139 -2.19 9.76 -7.25
C GLU A 139 -2.19 10.44 -5.88
N ARG A 140 -3.33 10.42 -5.17
CA ARG A 140 -3.44 10.99 -3.83
C ARG A 140 -2.53 10.27 -2.83
N TRP A 141 -2.51 8.94 -2.83
CA TRP A 141 -1.64 8.16 -1.95
C TRP A 141 -0.16 8.44 -2.25
N ILE A 142 0.25 8.59 -3.51
CA ILE A 142 1.62 9.01 -3.85
C ILE A 142 1.97 10.35 -3.17
N GLU A 143 1.06 11.31 -3.18
CA GLU A 143 1.29 12.64 -2.61
C GLU A 143 1.24 12.68 -1.07
N TYR A 144 0.39 11.88 -0.42
CA TYR A 144 0.07 12.04 1.01
C TYR A 144 0.24 10.78 1.86
N GLY A 145 0.46 9.60 1.25
CA GLY A 145 0.40 8.30 1.92
C GLY A 145 -0.98 8.05 2.54
N PHE A 146 -1.02 7.29 3.65
CA PHE A 146 -2.16 7.28 4.59
C PHE A 146 -1.89 8.18 5.80
N PRO A 147 -2.39 9.44 5.81
CA PRO A 147 -2.16 10.36 6.93
C PRO A 147 -2.67 9.84 8.27
N GLU A 148 -3.72 9.02 8.26
CA GLU A 148 -4.27 8.34 9.43
C GLU A 148 -3.31 7.31 10.06
N LEU A 149 -2.33 6.82 9.29
CA LEU A 149 -1.24 5.96 9.75
C LEU A 149 0.05 6.77 9.99
N ASN A 150 -0.01 8.10 9.91
CA ASN A 150 1.11 9.05 10.01
C ASN A 150 2.07 9.06 8.81
N ASP A 151 1.61 8.62 7.65
CA ASP A 151 2.38 8.80 6.43
C ASP A 151 2.37 10.26 5.96
N SER A 152 3.37 10.59 5.15
CA SER A 152 3.47 11.91 4.50
C SER A 152 3.58 11.83 2.98
N ALA A 153 3.74 10.62 2.43
CA ALA A 153 3.80 10.30 1.01
C ALA A 153 3.74 8.77 0.84
N GLY A 154 3.29 8.31 -0.33
CA GLY A 154 3.43 6.91 -0.72
C GLY A 154 4.90 6.60 -1.00
N MET A 155 5.46 5.62 -0.28
CA MET A 155 6.84 5.16 -0.45
C MET A 155 6.88 3.91 -1.34
N GLY A 156 8.06 3.39 -1.69
CA GLY A 156 8.19 2.11 -2.40
C GLY A 156 7.91 2.10 -3.92
N LEU A 157 7.23 3.13 -4.46
CA LEU A 157 6.81 3.16 -5.87
C LEU A 157 7.92 2.86 -6.91
N GLY A 158 7.68 1.81 -7.70
CA GLY A 158 8.47 1.50 -8.89
C GLY A 158 8.45 2.62 -9.94
N ALA A 159 9.57 2.80 -10.65
CA ALA A 159 9.74 3.87 -11.64
C ALA A 159 8.68 3.84 -12.77
N ASN A 160 8.19 2.65 -13.13
CA ASN A 160 7.15 2.49 -14.15
C ASN A 160 5.80 3.04 -13.68
N ILE A 161 5.43 2.81 -12.42
CA ILE A 161 4.18 3.36 -11.87
C ILE A 161 4.26 4.88 -11.82
N GLN A 162 5.38 5.43 -11.36
CA GLN A 162 5.58 6.88 -11.35
C GLN A 162 5.45 7.47 -12.76
N GLN A 163 6.06 6.84 -13.77
CA GLN A 163 5.93 7.30 -15.16
C GLN A 163 4.47 7.31 -15.63
N VAL A 164 3.68 6.29 -15.27
CA VAL A 164 2.26 6.20 -15.62
C VAL A 164 1.44 7.27 -14.93
N VAL A 165 1.55 7.39 -13.61
CA VAL A 165 0.70 8.29 -12.83
C VAL A 165 0.95 9.75 -13.19
N PHE A 166 2.21 10.14 -13.37
CA PHE A 166 2.56 11.53 -13.70
C PHE A 166 2.41 11.86 -15.19
N SER A 167 1.94 10.93 -16.02
CA SER A 167 1.71 11.19 -17.44
C SER A 167 0.42 11.97 -17.70
N HIS A 168 0.48 12.89 -18.67
CA HIS A 168 -0.67 13.70 -19.04
C HIS A 168 -1.85 12.82 -19.46
N GLY A 169 -3.02 13.07 -18.87
CA GLY A 169 -4.24 12.34 -19.17
C GLY A 169 -4.44 11.03 -18.39
N TYR A 170 -3.51 10.62 -17.52
CA TYR A 170 -3.65 9.46 -16.65
C TYR A 170 -4.98 9.45 -15.89
N LEU A 171 -5.29 10.51 -15.14
CA LEU A 171 -6.54 10.60 -14.37
C LEU A 171 -7.83 10.54 -15.22
N ARG A 172 -7.73 10.83 -16.52
CA ARG A 172 -8.87 10.80 -17.44
C ARG A 172 -9.04 9.42 -18.09
N ASN A 173 -7.93 8.82 -18.53
CA ASN A 173 -7.93 7.54 -19.25
C ASN A 173 -6.76 6.64 -18.74
N PRO A 174 -6.84 6.12 -17.51
CA PRO A 174 -5.68 5.48 -16.87
C PRO A 174 -5.25 4.18 -17.58
N ILE A 175 -6.20 3.38 -18.06
CA ILE A 175 -5.90 2.16 -18.84
C ILE A 175 -5.15 2.52 -20.12
N GLU A 176 -5.65 3.49 -20.87
CA GLU A 176 -5.06 3.90 -22.15
C GLU A 176 -3.68 4.54 -21.96
N THR A 177 -3.52 5.41 -20.96
CA THR A 177 -2.22 5.99 -20.62
C THR A 177 -1.21 4.93 -20.21
N SER A 178 -1.62 3.96 -19.39
CA SER A 178 -0.77 2.84 -18.98
C SER A 178 -0.34 1.99 -20.18
N ARG A 179 -1.29 1.66 -21.06
CA ARG A 179 -1.05 0.90 -22.29
C ARG A 179 -0.08 1.62 -23.21
N MET A 180 -0.28 2.92 -23.44
CA MET A 180 0.64 3.71 -24.25
C MET A 180 2.06 3.65 -23.69
N ILE A 181 2.25 3.90 -22.40
CA ILE A 181 3.58 3.91 -21.78
C ILE A 181 4.25 2.53 -21.88
N TRP A 182 3.49 1.47 -21.66
CA TRP A 182 3.97 0.10 -21.84
C TRP A 182 4.41 -0.19 -23.28
N GLU A 183 3.64 0.25 -24.27
CA GLU A 183 3.99 0.11 -25.69
C GLU A 183 5.24 0.91 -26.07
N HIS A 184 5.37 2.15 -25.59
CA HIS A 184 6.58 2.95 -25.79
C HIS A 184 7.81 2.31 -25.12
N GLY A 185 7.62 1.58 -24.02
CA GLY A 185 8.63 0.77 -23.35
C GLY A 185 8.95 -0.56 -24.05
N ASN A 186 8.58 -0.72 -25.33
CA ASN A 186 8.72 -1.98 -26.09
C ASN A 186 8.07 -3.18 -25.41
N ARG A 187 7.02 -2.94 -24.60
CA ARG A 187 6.25 -3.97 -23.89
C ARG A 187 7.11 -4.81 -22.93
N GLN A 188 8.21 -4.24 -22.43
CA GLN A 188 9.15 -4.95 -21.56
C GLN A 188 8.78 -4.88 -20.07
N ALA A 189 7.90 -3.95 -19.66
CA ALA A 189 7.45 -3.92 -18.28
C ALA A 189 6.48 -5.08 -18.03
N ALA A 190 6.98 -6.11 -17.35
CA ALA A 190 6.25 -7.28 -16.87
C ALA A 190 6.61 -7.49 -15.39
N LEU A 191 6.34 -6.45 -14.60
CA LEU A 191 6.73 -6.41 -13.20
C LEU A 191 5.62 -7.02 -12.31
N ASN A 192 5.96 -7.37 -11.07
CA ASN A 192 5.07 -8.07 -10.14
C ASN A 192 3.92 -7.19 -9.61
N GLU A 193 3.98 -5.88 -9.88
CA GLU A 193 3.17 -4.83 -9.25
C GLU A 193 1.67 -4.95 -9.54
N ALA A 194 1.27 -5.67 -10.58
CA ALA A 194 -0.13 -6.02 -10.80
C ALA A 194 -0.56 -7.24 -9.98
N VAL A 195 0.30 -8.27 -9.93
CA VAL A 195 -0.01 -9.57 -9.31
C VAL A 195 -0.02 -9.47 -7.78
N MET A 196 0.92 -8.71 -7.21
CA MET A 196 1.10 -8.62 -5.75
C MET A 196 -0.15 -8.17 -4.99
N ARG A 197 -1.04 -7.42 -5.66
CA ARG A 197 -2.26 -6.82 -5.07
C ARG A 197 -3.56 -7.39 -5.64
N TYR A 198 -3.49 -8.38 -6.51
CA TYR A 198 -4.67 -8.95 -7.20
C TYR A 198 -5.60 -9.72 -6.24
N SER A 199 -5.07 -10.16 -5.09
CA SER A 199 -5.87 -10.78 -4.03
C SER A 199 -7.04 -9.90 -3.57
N ALA A 200 -6.99 -8.57 -3.74
CA ALA A 200 -8.09 -7.66 -3.44
C ALA A 200 -9.36 -7.95 -4.26
N ALA A 201 -9.21 -8.26 -5.56
CA ALA A 201 -10.34 -8.63 -6.41
C ALA A 201 -10.98 -9.95 -5.95
N ALA A 202 -10.14 -10.94 -5.61
CA ALA A 202 -10.61 -12.22 -5.08
C ALA A 202 -11.27 -12.06 -3.70
N PHE A 203 -10.81 -11.12 -2.89
CA PHE A 203 -11.38 -10.82 -1.58
C PHE A 203 -12.82 -10.30 -1.68
N VAL A 204 -13.09 -9.36 -2.59
CA VAL A 204 -14.44 -8.77 -2.77
C VAL A 204 -15.36 -9.70 -3.58
N HIS A 205 -14.81 -10.47 -4.53
CA HIS A 205 -15.57 -11.29 -5.47
C HIS A 205 -15.32 -12.80 -5.29
N PHE A 206 -15.11 -13.25 -4.06
CA PHE A 206 -14.79 -14.65 -3.73
C PHE A 206 -15.83 -15.66 -4.25
N ASP A 207 -17.06 -15.20 -4.50
CA ASP A 207 -18.20 -16.00 -4.96
C ASP A 207 -18.34 -16.09 -6.50
N GLY A 208 -17.49 -15.40 -7.26
CA GLY A 208 -17.70 -15.22 -8.70
C GLY A 208 -16.41 -15.08 -9.50
N LEU A 209 -15.90 -16.21 -10.02
CA LEU A 209 -14.70 -16.25 -10.85
C LEU A 209 -14.78 -15.29 -12.07
N GLU A 210 -15.95 -15.14 -12.68
CA GLU A 210 -16.14 -14.18 -13.77
C GLU A 210 -16.00 -12.72 -13.34
N LYS A 211 -16.38 -12.40 -12.10
CA LYS A 211 -16.20 -11.05 -11.54
C LYS A 211 -14.72 -10.82 -11.25
N VAL A 212 -14.04 -11.80 -10.64
CA VAL A 212 -12.59 -11.73 -10.36
C VAL A 212 -11.79 -11.48 -11.63
N THR A 213 -12.07 -12.25 -12.69
CA THR A 213 -11.35 -12.13 -13.99
C THR A 213 -11.60 -10.83 -14.76
N LYS A 214 -12.63 -10.06 -14.38
CA LYS A 214 -13.00 -8.79 -15.04
C LYS A 214 -12.78 -7.56 -14.15
N ALA A 215 -12.39 -7.76 -12.89
CA ALA A 215 -12.13 -6.72 -11.89
C ALA A 215 -10.76 -6.07 -12.08
#